data_AF-A0A7X8E768-F1
#
_entry.id   AF-A0A7X8E768-F1
#
_cell.length_a   1.000
_cell.length_b   1.000
_cell.length_c   1.000
_cell.angle_alpha   90.00
_cell.angle_beta   90.00
_cell.angle_gamma   90.00
#
_symmetry.space_group_name_H-M   'P 1'
#
loop_
_entity.id
_entity.type
_entity.pdbx_description
1 polymer ?
#
loop_
_entity_poly.entity_id
_entity_poly.type
_entity_poly.pdbx_seq_one_letter_code
_entity_poly.pdbx_strand_id
1 'polypeptide(L)' 'MPMGMWGFDEEISERGIKYDIGGESMLEWYFIIEKNDLRLFVDLVYFFIKEHNCERMLNPKLLIEDWN' A
#
# COMPACT_ATOMS: atom_id res chain seq x y z
N MET A 1 3.14 -9.69 7.82
CA MET A 1 3.87 -9.99 6.58
C MET A 1 3.70 -8.81 5.65
N PRO A 2 4.71 -8.43 4.85
CA PRO A 2 4.60 -7.32 3.90
C PRO A 2 3.48 -7.60 2.89
N MET A 3 2.73 -6.57 2.46
CA MET A 3 1.62 -6.73 1.51
C MET A 3 2.05 -7.41 0.19
N GLY A 4 3.31 -7.24 -0.22
CA GLY A 4 3.86 -7.94 -1.39
C GLY A 4 3.82 -9.46 -1.30
N MET A 5 3.96 -10.05 -0.10
CA MET A 5 3.84 -11.52 0.09
C MET A 5 2.40 -12.02 -0.01
N TRP A 6 1.42 -11.11 -0.14
CA TRP A 6 -0.01 -11.41 -0.25
C TRP A 6 -0.53 -11.14 -1.67
N GLY A 7 0.35 -10.94 -2.65
CA GLY A 7 -0.02 -10.72 -4.06
C GLY A 7 -0.16 -9.26 -4.46
N PHE A 8 0.06 -8.31 -3.54
CA PHE A 8 -0.02 -6.88 -3.83
C PHE A 8 0.97 -6.45 -4.92
N ASP A 9 2.15 -7.09 -4.98
CA ASP A 9 3.18 -6.78 -5.99
C ASP A 9 2.71 -7.11 -7.42
N GLU A 10 1.95 -8.19 -7.58
CA GLU A 10 1.37 -8.59 -8.88
C GLU A 10 0.32 -7.56 -9.31
N GLU A 11 -0.57 -7.16 -8.40
CA GLU A 11 -1.63 -6.17 -8.65
C GLU A 11 -1.09 -4.80 -9.10
N ILE A 12 0.01 -4.35 -8.49
CA ILE A 12 0.66 -3.09 -8.83
C ILE A 12 1.36 -3.22 -10.19
N SER A 13 2.04 -4.34 -10.42
CA SER A 13 2.79 -4.59 -11.66
C SER A 13 1.87 -4.69 -12.89
N GLU A 14 0.72 -5.35 -12.76
CA GLU A 14 -0.29 -5.45 -13.83
C GLU A 14 -0.82 -4.08 -14.28
N ARG A 15 -0.83 -3.10 -13.37
CA ARG A 15 -1.24 -1.72 -13.67
C ARG A 15 -0.09 -0.84 -14.16
N GLY A 16 1.10 -1.41 -14.35
CA GLY A 16 2.28 -0.74 -14.88
C GLY A 16 2.92 0.26 -13.90
N ILE A 17 2.49 0.27 -12.64
CA ILE A 17 3.06 1.14 -11.62
C ILE A 17 4.40 0.59 -11.17
N LYS A 18 5.40 1.47 -11.08
CA LYS A 18 6.69 1.17 -10.49
C LYS A 18 6.80 1.84 -9.13
N TYR A 19 7.42 1.15 -8.18
CA TYR A 19 7.68 1.67 -6.86
C TYR A 19 9.01 1.16 -6.33
N ASP A 20 9.59 1.88 -5.38
CA ASP A 20 10.69 1.42 -4.53
C ASP A 20 10.23 1.34 -3.06
N ILE A 21 10.97 0.61 -2.24
CA ILE A 21 10.73 0.54 -0.79
C ILE A 21 11.84 1.31 -0.09
N GLY A 22 11.47 2.31 0.70
CA GLY A 22 12.36 3.03 1.61
C GLY A 22 12.07 2.70 3.06
N GLY A 23 13.05 2.95 3.94
CA GLY A 23 12.91 2.74 5.38
C GLY A 23 14.22 2.32 6.05
N GLU A 24 14.53 2.90 7.21
CA GLU A 24 15.76 2.57 7.96
C GLU A 24 15.58 1.36 8.89
N SER A 25 14.33 1.00 9.24
CA SER A 25 14.03 -0.10 10.15
C SER A 25 12.80 -0.89 9.70
N MET A 26 12.68 -2.14 10.16
CA MET A 26 11.51 -3.00 9.86
C MET A 26 10.18 -2.44 10.38
N LEU A 27 10.21 -1.41 11.23
CA LEU A 27 9.02 -0.76 11.79
C LEU A 27 8.55 0.44 10.96
N GLU A 28 9.38 0.94 10.04
CA GLU A 28 9.10 2.14 9.26
C GLU A 28 9.48 1.92 7.79
N TRP A 29 8.64 1.16 7.09
CA TRP A 29 8.73 1.04 5.63
C TRP A 29 7.73 1.96 4.96
N TYR A 30 8.14 2.57 3.86
CA TYR A 30 7.28 3.38 3.01
C TYR A 30 7.54 3.07 1.55
N PHE A 31 6.50 3.22 0.73
CA PHE A 31 6.59 3.12 -0.71
C PHE A 31 7.02 4.46 -1.31
N ILE A 32 7.95 4.43 -2.25
CA ILE A 32 8.40 5.57 -3.04
C ILE A 32 7.84 5.39 -4.44
N ILE A 33 7.02 6.34 -4.89
CA ILE A 33 6.22 6.20 -6.12
C ILE A 33 6.23 7.48 -6.92
N GLU A 34 6.18 7.33 -8.24
CA GLU A 34 6.01 8.45 -9.16
C GLU A 34 4.73 9.24 -8.83
N LYS A 35 4.85 10.56 -8.81
CA LYS A 35 3.74 11.44 -8.41
C LYS A 35 2.47 11.23 -9.25
N ASN A 36 2.64 10.90 -10.53
CA ASN A 36 1.53 10.66 -11.45
C ASN A 36 0.73 9.39 -11.10
N ASP A 37 1.38 8.42 -10.45
CA ASP A 37 0.77 7.15 -10.07
C ASP A 37 0.25 7.15 -8.63
N LEU A 38 0.53 8.22 -7.86
CA LEU A 38 0.22 8.30 -6.44
C LEU A 38 -1.26 8.03 -6.13
N ARG A 39 -2.20 8.65 -6.86
CA ARG A 39 -3.64 8.44 -6.58
C ARG A 39 -4.03 6.99 -6.80
N LEU A 40 -3.68 6.44 -7.97
CA LEU A 40 -3.98 5.06 -8.31
C LEU A 40 -3.36 4.10 -7.29
N PHE A 41 -2.10 4.30 -6.93
CA PHE A 41 -1.44 3.44 -5.93
C PHE A 41 -2.15 3.46 -4.58
N VAL A 42 -2.53 4.64 -4.07
CA VAL A 42 -3.24 4.71 -2.79
C VAL A 42 -4.63 4.06 -2.88
N ASP A 43 -5.33 4.21 -4.01
CA ASP A 43 -6.58 3.47 -4.26
C ASP A 43 -6.34 1.95 -4.17
N LEU A 44 -5.25 1.41 -4.75
CA LEU A 44 -4.90 -0.01 -4.64
C LEU A 44 -4.60 -0.45 -3.22
N VAL A 45 -3.81 0.33 -2.47
CA VAL A 45 -3.56 0.04 -1.04
C VAL A 45 -4.88 -0.04 -0.27
N TYR A 46 -5.79 0.90 -0.52
CA TYR A 46 -7.09 0.90 0.14
C TYR A 46 -7.92 -0.35 -0.19
N PHE A 47 -8.08 -0.68 -1.48
CA PHE A 47 -8.85 -1.85 -1.89
C PHE A 47 -8.25 -3.15 -1.37
N PHE A 48 -6.92 -3.30 -1.46
CA PHE A 48 -6.22 -4.44 -0.89
C PHE A 48 -6.51 -4.62 0.61
N ILE A 49 -6.44 -3.54 1.39
CA ILE A 49 -6.73 -3.59 2.83
C ILE A 49 -8.17 -4.02 3.11
N LYS A 50 -9.12 -3.50 2.32
CA LYS A 50 -10.55 -3.82 2.47
C LYS A 50 -10.86 -5.26 2.07
N GLU A 51 -10.38 -5.71 0.92
CA GLU A 51 -10.62 -7.07 0.41
C GLU A 51 -10.06 -8.15 1.34
N HIS A 52 -8.89 -7.89 1.93
CA HIS A 52 -8.22 -8.84 2.83
C HIS A 52 -8.57 -8.65 4.31
N ASN A 53 -9.46 -7.71 4.67
CA ASN A 53 -9.79 -7.34 6.05
C ASN A 53 -8.54 -7.00 6.91
N CYS A 54 -7.54 -6.37 6.29
CA CYS A 54 -6.24 -6.07 6.89
C CYS A 54 -6.19 -4.72 7.61
N GLU A 55 -7.34 -4.13 7.94
CA GLU A 55 -7.44 -2.80 8.56
C GLU A 55 -6.62 -2.69 9.86
N ARG A 56 -6.49 -3.79 10.60
CA ARG A 56 -5.71 -3.89 11.83
C ARG A 56 -4.19 -3.80 11.62
N MET A 57 -3.73 -3.90 10.37
CA MET A 57 -2.32 -3.74 9.99
C MET A 57 -1.93 -2.29 9.74
N LEU A 58 -2.91 -1.40 9.60
CA LEU A 58 -2.67 0.03 9.53
C LEU A 58 -2.21 0.56 10.88
N ASN A 59 -1.33 1.56 10.85
CA ASN A 59 -0.98 2.30 12.05
C ASN A 59 -2.27 2.85 12.67
N PRO A 60 -2.56 2.61 13.97
CA PRO A 60 -3.80 3.08 14.61
C PRO A 60 -4.02 4.59 14.51
N LYS A 61 -2.96 5.38 14.33
CA LYS A 61 -3.03 6.84 14.12
C LYS A 61 -3.38 7.25 12.69
N LEU A 62 -3.36 6.30 11.76
CA LEU A 62 -3.61 6.46 10.33
C LEU A 62 -4.78 5.58 9.86
N LEU A 63 -5.67 5.19 10.79
CA LEU A 63 -6.87 4.45 10.44
C LEU A 63 -7.69 5.26 9.43
N ILE A 64 -8.07 4.61 8.34
CA ILE A 64 -8.85 5.22 7.28
C ILE A 64 -10.30 5.25 7.78
N GLU A 65 -10.75 6.41 8.28
CA GLU A 65 -12.12 6.58 8.78
C GLU A 65 -13.14 6.68 7.63
N ASP A 66 -12.76 7.23 6.47
CA ASP A 66 -13.53 7.21 5.20
C ASP A 66 -12.61 7.54 4.00
N TRP A 67 -12.76 6.84 2.86
CA TRP A 67 -12.01 7.10 1.60
C TRP A 67 -12.92 7.83 0.60
N ASN A 68 -12.59 9.08 0.26
CA ASN A 68 -13.30 9.92 -0.72
C ASN A 68 -12.43 10.24 -1.95
#